data_AF-A0A9D4Z8V3-F1
#
_entry.id   AF-A0A9D4Z8V3-F1
#
_cell.length_a   1.000
_cell.length_b   1.000
_cell.length_c   1.000
_cell.angle_alpha   90.00
_cell.angle_beta   90.00
_cell.angle_gamma   90.00
#
_symmetry.space_group_name_H-M   'P 1'
#
loop_
_entity.id
_entity.type
_entity.pdbx_description
1 polymer ?
#
loop_
_entity_poly.entity_id
_entity_poly.type
_entity_poly.pdbx_seq_one_letter_code
_entity_poly.pdbx_strand_id
1 'polypeptide(L)'
;WAIVKDYSVYSRLLKHVASLVIITSHETQLRATQLLRTINKAYSKQLIAKEKVPLGLPPTYYASKGLSFHYAYATLRHRWKRLNQTLETSQWLGLQLLDPSYCNFFKEVTGPSPAYAWVHCKEDSDEDCETLLFQAGIIARA
;
A
#
# COMPACT_ATOMS: atom_id res chain seq x y z
N TRP A 1 9.36 -7.82 10.38
CA TRP A 1 10.77 -7.39 10.58
C TRP A 1 10.75 -6.09 11.36
N ALA A 2 11.84 -5.75 12.06
CA ALA A 2 11.99 -4.47 12.74
C ALA A 2 13.43 -3.98 12.58
N ILE A 3 13.63 -2.69 12.34
CA ILE A 3 14.95 -2.06 12.31
C ILE A 3 15.13 -1.37 13.66
N VAL A 4 15.94 -1.94 14.54
CA VAL A 4 16.13 -1.45 15.91
C VAL A 4 17.54 -0.87 16.03
N LYS A 5 17.64 0.43 16.37
CA LYS A 5 18.93 1.11 16.55
C LYS A 5 19.54 0.85 17.93
N ASP A 6 18.71 0.89 18.97
CA ASP A 6 19.15 0.71 20.36
C ASP A 6 19.29 -0.78 20.70
N TYR A 7 20.49 -1.19 21.11
CA TYR A 7 20.78 -2.57 21.47
C TYR A 7 19.97 -3.07 22.67
N SER A 8 19.71 -2.21 23.66
CA SER A 8 18.91 -2.58 24.85
C SER A 8 17.46 -2.90 24.47
N VAL A 9 16.92 -2.20 23.47
CA VAL A 9 15.58 -2.46 22.92
C VAL A 9 15.60 -3.74 22.11
N TYR A 10 16.63 -3.94 21.27
CA TYR A 10 16.81 -5.16 20.49
C TYR A 10 16.88 -6.41 21.37
N SER A 11 17.66 -6.37 22.46
CA SER A 11 17.79 -7.49 23.39
C SER A 11 16.46 -7.84 24.06
N ARG A 12 15.68 -6.84 24.48
CA ARG A 12 14.34 -7.03 25.05
C ARG A 12 13.37 -7.60 24.01
N LEU A 13 13.40 -7.10 22.78
CA LEU A 13 12.57 -7.59 21.67
C LEU A 13 12.87 -9.07 21.37
N LEU A 14 14.14 -9.46 21.30
CA LEU A 14 14.53 -10.85 21.05
C LEU A 14 14.02 -11.80 22.14
N LYS A 15 14.20 -11.43 23.41
CA LYS A 15 13.68 -12.22 24.54
C LYS A 15 12.16 -12.39 24.44
N HIS A 16 11.45 -11.33 24.08
CA HIS A 16 10.00 -11.38 23.93
C HIS A 16 9.55 -12.26 22.76
N VAL A 17 10.18 -12.12 21.58
CA VAL A 17 9.86 -12.96 20.41
C VAL A 17 10.08 -14.43 20.73
N ALA A 18 11.22 -14.78 21.32
CA ALA A 18 11.53 -16.16 21.72
C ALA A 18 10.52 -16.73 22.74
N SER A 19 9.92 -15.88 23.59
CA SER A 19 8.89 -16.29 24.54
C SER A 19 7.50 -16.49 23.91
N LEU A 20 7.20 -15.83 22.79
CA LEU A 20 5.90 -15.90 22.12
C LEU A 20 5.84 -16.99 21.06
N VAL A 21 6.91 -17.13 20.27
CA VAL A 21 6.98 -18.06 19.15
C VAL A 21 8.41 -18.57 19.09
N ILE A 22 8.58 -19.89 18.97
CA ILE A 22 9.91 -20.51 19.03
C ILE A 22 10.85 -19.92 17.98
N ILE A 23 10.38 -19.64 16.75
CA ILE A 23 11.10 -18.96 15.65
C ILE A 23 10.08 -18.68 14.51
N THR A 24 10.42 -17.78 13.58
CA THR A 24 9.69 -17.63 12.30
C THR A 24 10.01 -18.79 11.33
N SER A 25 9.00 -19.35 10.67
CA SER A 25 9.19 -20.49 9.73
C SER A 25 10.31 -20.27 8.71
N HIS A 26 11.25 -21.22 8.63
CA HIS A 26 12.37 -21.19 7.67
C HIS A 26 11.87 -21.13 6.22
N GLU A 27 10.79 -21.84 5.90
CA GLU A 27 10.15 -21.79 4.58
C GLU A 27 9.60 -20.39 4.26
N THR A 28 8.98 -19.73 5.25
CA THR A 28 8.52 -18.35 5.10
C THR A 28 9.70 -17.40 4.87
N GLN A 29 10.80 -17.57 5.60
CA GLN A 29 12.00 -16.76 5.41
C GLN A 29 12.62 -16.97 4.02
N LEU A 30 12.72 -18.22 3.55
CA LEU A 30 13.24 -18.56 2.24
C LEU A 30 12.38 -17.94 1.13
N ARG A 31 11.05 -18.12 1.19
CA ARG A 31 10.12 -17.54 0.21
C ARG A 31 10.17 -16.02 0.20
N ALA A 32 10.15 -15.38 1.38
CA ALA A 32 10.24 -13.92 1.48
C ALA A 32 11.56 -13.41 0.88
N THR A 33 12.68 -14.08 1.15
CA THR A 33 13.99 -13.72 0.61
C THR A 33 14.02 -13.82 -0.92
N GLN A 34 13.46 -14.88 -1.48
CA GLN A 34 13.37 -15.05 -2.94
C GLN A 34 12.51 -13.96 -3.59
N LEU A 35 11.36 -13.63 -3.00
CA LEU A 35 10.49 -12.55 -3.50
C LEU A 35 11.19 -11.19 -3.47
N LEU A 36 11.79 -10.82 -2.34
CA LEU A 36 12.53 -9.56 -2.20
C LEU A 36 13.73 -9.49 -3.16
N ARG A 37 14.43 -10.61 -3.35
CA ARG A 37 15.53 -10.71 -4.31
C ARG A 37 15.06 -10.48 -5.74
N THR A 38 13.91 -11.01 -6.13
CA THR A 38 13.33 -10.80 -7.46
C THR A 38 12.98 -9.33 -7.70
N ILE A 39 12.33 -8.69 -6.72
CA ILE A 39 12.02 -7.26 -6.77
C ILE A 39 13.30 -6.42 -6.90
N ASN A 40 14.30 -6.69 -6.05
CA ASN A 40 15.56 -5.95 -6.07
C ASN A 40 16.33 -6.12 -7.40
N LYS A 41 16.33 -7.34 -7.97
CA LYS A 41 16.97 -7.59 -9.28
C LYS A 41 16.32 -6.78 -10.41
N ALA A 42 14.99 -6.63 -10.42
CA ALA A 42 14.31 -5.85 -11.44
C ALA A 42 14.71 -4.37 -11.37
N TYR A 43 14.68 -3.78 -10.18
CA TYR A 43 15.07 -2.38 -9.97
C TYR A 43 16.57 -2.14 -10.17
N SER A 44 17.43 -3.06 -9.76
CA SER A 44 18.88 -2.97 -10.01
C SER A 44 19.19 -2.93 -11.51
N LYS A 45 18.52 -3.77 -12.33
CA LYS A 45 18.67 -3.74 -13.78
C LYS A 45 18.24 -2.41 -14.39
N GLN A 46 17.10 -1.87 -13.92
CA GLN A 46 16.62 -0.56 -14.35
C GLN A 46 17.63 0.55 -14.03
N LEU A 47 18.19 0.54 -12.82
CA LEU A 47 19.20 1.52 -12.38
C LEU A 47 20.47 1.45 -13.25
N ILE A 48 20.95 0.24 -13.56
CA ILE A 48 22.12 0.04 -14.44
C ILE A 48 21.84 0.54 -15.86
N ALA A 49 20.64 0.28 -16.39
CA ALA A 49 20.23 0.73 -17.71
C ALA A 49 20.03 2.26 -17.80
N LYS A 50 20.02 2.97 -16.66
CA LYS A 50 19.69 4.41 -16.56
C LYS A 50 18.38 4.78 -17.26
N GLU A 51 17.45 3.82 -17.36
CA GLU A 51 16.18 3.98 -18.05
C GLU A 51 15.19 4.67 -17.10
N LYS A 52 14.73 5.86 -17.48
CA LYS A 52 13.61 6.49 -16.77
C LYS A 52 12.35 5.70 -17.13
N VAL A 53 11.74 5.09 -16.13
CA VAL A 53 10.45 4.42 -16.31
C VAL A 53 9.35 5.47 -16.16
N PRO A 54 8.56 5.75 -17.20
CA PRO A 54 7.49 6.73 -17.11
C PRO A 54 6.37 6.19 -16.20
N LEU A 55 5.81 7.07 -15.37
CA LEU A 55 4.53 6.82 -14.71
C LEU A 55 3.36 6.99 -15.69
N GLY A 56 2.25 6.30 -15.42
CA GLY A 56 1.03 6.37 -16.22
C GLY A 56 0.87 5.24 -17.25
N LEU A 57 1.83 4.32 -17.34
CA LEU A 57 1.67 3.10 -18.14
C LEU A 57 0.70 2.12 -17.45
N PRO A 58 0.06 1.22 -18.22
CA PRO A 58 -0.85 0.24 -17.64
C PRO A 58 -0.11 -0.72 -16.68
N PRO A 59 -0.76 -1.23 -15.62
CA PRO A 59 -0.14 -2.18 -14.70
C PRO A 59 0.52 -3.38 -15.40
N THR A 60 -0.08 -3.88 -16.49
CA THR A 60 0.46 -4.99 -17.29
C THR A 60 1.86 -4.72 -17.85
N TYR A 61 2.18 -3.47 -18.20
CA TYR A 61 3.53 -3.08 -18.63
C TYR A 61 4.54 -3.25 -17.49
N TYR A 62 4.23 -2.75 -16.30
CA TYR A 62 5.14 -2.86 -15.16
C TYR A 62 5.30 -4.31 -14.70
N ALA A 63 4.23 -5.10 -14.78
CA ALA A 63 4.25 -6.53 -14.49
C ALA A 63 5.22 -7.28 -15.42
N SER A 64 5.18 -7.02 -16.73
CA SER A 64 6.07 -7.66 -17.71
C SER A 64 7.55 -7.30 -17.50
N LYS A 65 7.82 -6.13 -16.90
CA LYS A 65 9.18 -5.68 -16.53
C LYS A 65 9.61 -6.09 -15.11
N GLY A 66 8.73 -6.71 -14.32
CA GLY A 66 9.00 -7.07 -12.92
C GLY A 66 9.08 -5.86 -11.97
N LEU A 67 8.54 -4.71 -12.36
CA LEU A 67 8.60 -3.46 -11.60
C LEU A 67 7.44 -3.35 -10.60
N SER A 68 7.54 -4.07 -9.47
CA SER A 68 6.42 -4.24 -8.53
C SER A 68 5.88 -2.94 -7.93
N PHE A 69 6.72 -2.00 -7.50
CA PHE A 69 6.26 -0.69 -6.99
C PHE A 69 5.51 0.15 -8.04
N HIS A 70 5.95 0.15 -9.31
CA HIS A 70 5.23 0.83 -10.38
C HIS A 70 3.88 0.16 -10.67
N TYR A 71 3.86 -1.17 -10.71
CA TYR A 71 2.63 -1.96 -10.83
C TYR A 71 1.63 -1.63 -9.72
N ALA A 72 2.09 -1.65 -8.46
CA ALA A 72 1.27 -1.40 -7.30
C ALA A 72 0.73 0.03 -7.29
N TYR A 73 1.57 1.03 -7.56
CA TYR A 73 1.17 2.43 -7.68
C TYR A 73 0.11 2.60 -8.77
N ALA A 74 0.34 2.09 -9.99
CA ALA A 74 -0.62 2.20 -11.09
C ALA A 74 -1.97 1.54 -10.74
N THR A 75 -1.94 0.36 -10.12
CA THR A 75 -3.14 -0.37 -9.72
C THR A 75 -3.93 0.37 -8.63
N LEU A 76 -3.26 0.78 -7.55
CA LEU A 76 -3.91 1.46 -6.43
C LEU A 76 -4.36 2.88 -6.81
N ARG A 77 -3.59 3.59 -7.64
CA ARG A 77 -3.99 4.91 -8.18
C ARG A 77 -5.25 4.79 -9.05
N HIS A 78 -5.35 3.76 -9.87
CA HIS A 78 -6.54 3.52 -10.68
C HIS A 78 -7.76 3.23 -9.80
N ARG A 79 -7.62 2.35 -8.79
CA ARG A 79 -8.69 2.05 -7.81
C ARG A 79 -9.13 3.30 -7.06
N TRP A 80 -8.17 4.08 -6.54
CA TRP A 80 -8.43 5.31 -5.80
C TRP A 80 -9.15 6.35 -6.65
N LYS A 81 -8.70 6.60 -7.89
CA LYS A 81 -9.36 7.54 -8.80
C LYS A 81 -10.82 7.15 -9.06
N ARG A 82 -11.09 5.87 -9.31
CA ARG A 82 -12.46 5.38 -9.53
C ARG A 82 -13.33 5.57 -8.30
N LEU A 83 -12.84 5.18 -7.13
CA LEU A 83 -13.57 5.35 -5.88
C LEU A 83 -13.85 6.82 -5.57
N ASN A 84 -12.85 7.69 -5.75
CA ASN A 84 -13.01 9.13 -5.54
C ASN A 84 -14.08 9.71 -6.46
N GLN A 85 -14.02 9.41 -7.76
CA GLN A 85 -15.03 9.86 -8.73
C GLN A 85 -16.44 9.36 -8.39
N THR A 86 -16.58 8.13 -7.86
CA THR A 86 -17.87 7.59 -7.45
C THR A 86 -18.42 8.28 -6.20
N LEU A 87 -17.57 8.67 -5.25
CA LEU A 87 -18.00 9.28 -3.99
C LEU A 87 -18.05 10.81 -4.03
N GLU A 88 -17.37 11.44 -4.99
CA GLU A 88 -17.46 12.90 -5.24
C GLU A 88 -18.91 13.35 -5.48
N THR A 89 -19.72 12.52 -6.15
CA THR A 89 -21.14 12.81 -6.43
C THR A 89 -22.09 12.31 -5.34
N SER A 90 -21.59 11.59 -4.33
CA SER A 90 -22.43 11.05 -3.25
C SER A 90 -22.84 12.16 -2.28
N GLN A 91 -24.10 12.18 -1.90
CA GLN A 91 -24.62 13.10 -0.88
C GLN A 91 -24.39 12.60 0.55
N TRP A 92 -24.17 11.29 0.72
CA TRP A 92 -24.11 10.66 2.05
C TRP A 92 -22.70 10.29 2.48
N LEU A 93 -21.83 9.96 1.53
CA LEU A 93 -20.49 9.45 1.81
C LEU A 93 -19.41 10.42 1.33
N GLY A 94 -18.38 10.58 2.15
CA GLY A 94 -17.15 11.29 1.84
C GLY A 94 -15.92 10.41 2.01
N LEU A 95 -14.78 10.90 1.53
CA LEU A 95 -13.47 10.24 1.62
C LEU A 95 -12.47 11.16 2.30
N GLN A 96 -11.40 10.55 2.82
CA GLN A 96 -10.26 11.32 3.30
C GLN A 96 -9.68 12.23 2.22
N LEU A 97 -9.34 13.46 2.61
CA LEU A 97 -8.59 14.37 1.75
C LEU A 97 -7.11 13.97 1.73
N LEU A 98 -6.56 13.74 0.54
CA LEU A 98 -5.16 13.37 0.35
C LEU A 98 -4.57 14.15 -0.83
N ASP A 99 -3.54 14.94 -0.56
CA ASP A 99 -2.90 15.76 -1.57
C ASP A 99 -1.74 15.05 -2.30
N PRO A 100 -1.52 15.38 -3.59
CA PRO A 100 -0.30 14.97 -4.28
C PRO A 100 0.96 15.49 -3.59
N SER A 101 2.02 14.68 -3.59
CA SER A 101 3.31 15.05 -2.99
C SER A 101 4.49 14.50 -3.79
N TYR A 102 5.67 15.11 -3.61
CA TYR A 102 6.89 14.69 -4.28
C TYR A 102 7.39 13.34 -3.74
N CYS A 103 7.59 12.38 -4.64
CA CYS A 103 8.11 11.07 -4.29
C CYS A 103 9.59 10.95 -4.64
N ASN A 104 10.45 10.75 -3.63
CA ASN A 104 11.89 10.56 -3.82
C ASN A 104 12.26 9.31 -4.62
N PHE A 105 11.39 8.29 -4.62
CA PHE A 105 11.60 7.05 -5.38
C PHE A 105 11.30 7.27 -6.87
N PHE A 106 10.14 7.84 -7.21
CA PHE A 106 9.75 8.10 -8.60
C PHE A 106 10.37 9.38 -9.19
N LYS A 107 10.92 10.26 -8.34
CA LYS A 107 11.51 11.55 -8.71
C LYS A 107 10.54 12.51 -9.39
N GLU A 108 9.26 12.43 -9.03
CA GLU A 108 8.20 13.31 -9.53
C GLU A 108 7.09 13.48 -8.50
N VAL A 109 6.17 14.42 -8.74
CA VAL A 109 4.98 14.61 -7.92
C VAL A 109 3.97 13.52 -8.25
N THR A 110 3.57 12.74 -7.24
CA THR A 110 2.64 11.63 -7.37
C THR A 110 1.35 11.91 -6.62
N GLY A 111 0.22 11.45 -7.15
CA GLY A 111 -1.06 11.56 -6.47
C GLY A 111 -1.32 10.40 -5.50
N PRO A 112 -2.33 10.52 -4.62
CA PRO A 112 -2.64 9.50 -3.62
C PRO A 112 -3.01 8.15 -4.22
N SER A 113 -2.56 7.09 -3.56
CA SER A 113 -2.87 5.68 -3.87
C SER A 113 -2.91 4.84 -2.57
N PRO A 114 -3.78 5.19 -1.61
CA PRO A 114 -3.82 4.53 -0.30
C PRO A 114 -4.27 3.08 -0.40
N ALA A 115 -3.88 2.27 0.60
CA ALA A 115 -4.32 0.88 0.71
C ALA A 115 -5.79 0.76 1.15
N TYR A 116 -6.27 1.75 1.90
CA TYR A 116 -7.63 1.79 2.46
C TYR A 116 -8.29 3.13 2.13
N ALA A 117 -9.60 3.09 1.94
CA ALA A 117 -10.45 4.26 1.92
C ALA A 117 -11.01 4.48 3.32
N TRP A 118 -10.80 5.67 3.86
CA TRP A 118 -11.43 6.10 5.10
C TRP A 118 -12.70 6.83 4.71
N VAL A 119 -13.79 6.07 4.67
CA VAL A 119 -15.11 6.58 4.31
C VAL A 119 -15.74 7.17 5.56
N HIS A 120 -16.32 8.36 5.43
CA HIS A 120 -17.11 8.96 6.49
C HIS A 120 -18.49 9.33 5.97
N CYS A 121 -19.48 9.33 6.85
CA CYS A 121 -20.80 9.87 6.56
C CYS A 121 -20.71 11.41 6.63
N LYS A 122 -21.43 12.10 5.74
CA LYS A 122 -21.50 13.56 5.74
C LYS A 122 -22.48 14.03 6.83
N GLU A 123 -22.29 15.25 7.36
CA GLU A 123 -22.94 15.73 8.60
C GLU A 123 -24.47 15.66 8.63
N ASP A 124 -25.15 15.64 7.48
CA ASP A 124 -26.62 15.48 7.38
C ASP A 124 -27.11 14.02 7.49
N SER A 125 -26.22 13.07 7.79
CA SER A 125 -26.53 11.65 7.96
C SER A 125 -26.57 11.31 9.45
N ASP A 126 -27.77 11.21 10.02
CA ASP A 126 -28.02 10.64 11.37
C ASP A 126 -27.73 9.13 11.45
N GLU A 127 -27.26 8.50 10.36
CA GLU A 127 -27.04 7.06 10.25
C GLU A 127 -25.63 6.60 10.62
N ASP A 128 -25.56 5.42 11.24
CA ASP A 128 -24.31 4.68 11.42
C ASP A 128 -23.79 4.19 10.06
N CYS A 129 -22.67 4.77 9.65
CA CYS A 129 -22.00 4.49 8.38
C CYS A 129 -21.61 3.01 8.21
N GLU A 130 -21.25 2.31 9.29
CA GLU A 130 -20.93 0.88 9.22
C GLU A 130 -22.19 0.07 8.90
N THR A 131 -23.30 0.38 9.58
CA THR A 131 -24.60 -0.25 9.35
C THR A 131 -25.12 0.03 7.95
N LEU A 132 -25.04 1.27 7.45
CA LEU A 132 -25.44 1.64 6.08
C LEU A 132 -24.69 0.82 5.03
N LEU A 133 -23.36 0.73 5.16
CA LEU A 133 -22.54 -0.05 4.24
C LEU A 133 -22.89 -1.54 4.32
N PHE A 134 -23.08 -2.07 5.52
CA PHE A 134 -23.46 -3.46 5.73
C PHE A 134 -24.81 -3.80 5.08
N GLN A 135 -25.83 -2.94 5.25
CA GLN A 135 -27.13 -3.10 4.61
C GLN A 135 -27.06 -3.05 3.08
N ALA A 136 -26.10 -2.30 2.53
CA ALA A 136 -25.80 -2.28 1.10
C ALA A 136 -24.95 -3.48 0.62
N GLY A 137 -24.64 -4.44 1.50
CA GLY A 137 -23.83 -5.62 1.18
C GLY A 137 -22.32 -5.37 1.16
N ILE A 138 -21.86 -4.27 1.77
CA ILE A 138 -20.45 -3.88 1.85
C ILE A 138 -19.96 -4.09 3.30
N ILE A 139 -19.05 -5.05 3.49
CA ILE A 139 -18.43 -5.28 4.80
C ILE A 139 -17.29 -4.26 4.98
N ALA A 140 -17.48 -3.31 5.89
CA ALA A 140 -16.49 -2.31 6.30
C ALA A 140 -15.89 -2.65 7.68
N ARG A 141 -14.98 -1.80 8.16
CA ARG A 141 -14.42 -1.90 9.51
C ARG A 141 -14.35 -0.52 10.14
N ALA A 142 -14.97 -0.36 11.32
CA ALA A 142 -14.83 0.81 12.17
C ALA A 142 -13.43 0.93 12.81
#